data_AF-A0A0R3SZP3-F1
#
_entry.id   AF-A0A0R3SZP3-F1
#
_cell.length_a   1.000
_cell.length_b   1.000
_cell.length_c   1.000
_cell.angle_alpha   90.00
_cell.angle_beta   90.00
_cell.angle_gamma   90.00
#
_symmetry.space_group_name_H-M   'P 1'
#
loop_
_entity.id
_entity.type
_entity.pdbx_description
1 polymer ?
#
loop_
_entity_poly.entity_id
_entity_poly.type
_entity_poly.pdbx_seq_one_letter_code
_entity_poly.pdbx_strand_id
1 'polypeptide(L)'
;IFTIADVSKPIIGADFLCHFGLLPDLHGKKLLDPLTSLHSKCTEYPCPTYSPITCIQSSESPFYSILKKLPDLTNPVCRDKPVNHSVTHSITTNGNPVKARVRDLSPTRRHPPFFHQLVACSPFGP
;
A
#
# COMPACT_ATOMS: atom_id res chain seq x y z
N ILE A 1 -5.34 -2.71 25.75
CA ILE A 1 -4.73 -4.05 25.55
C ILE A 1 -4.33 -4.12 24.09
N PHE A 2 -3.11 -4.51 23.77
CA PHE A 2 -2.70 -4.80 22.40
C PHE A 2 -2.30 -6.27 22.30
N THR A 3 -2.63 -6.91 21.18
CA THR A 3 -2.41 -8.34 20.96
C THR A 3 -1.16 -8.52 20.11
N ILE A 4 -0.26 -9.39 20.53
CA ILE A 4 0.91 -9.79 19.75
C ILE A 4 0.54 -11.05 18.98
N ALA A 5 0.60 -10.97 17.64
CA ALA A 5 0.37 -12.13 16.80
C ALA A 5 1.60 -13.06 16.82
N ASP A 6 1.35 -14.36 16.86
CA ASP A 6 2.39 -15.38 16.65
C ASP A 6 2.69 -15.50 15.16
N VAL A 7 3.58 -14.63 14.68
CA VAL A 7 4.01 -14.57 13.26
C VAL A 7 5.53 -14.52 13.19
N SER A 8 6.08 -15.20 12.18
CA SER A 8 7.53 -15.26 11.95
C SER A 8 8.16 -13.89 11.65
N LYS A 9 7.37 -12.94 11.13
CA LYS A 9 7.78 -11.57 10.84
C LYS A 9 6.73 -10.60 11.40
N PRO A 10 6.95 -10.00 12.58
CA PRO A 10 5.99 -9.06 13.16
C PRO A 10 5.91 -7.78 12.31
N ILE A 11 4.70 -7.27 12.14
CA ILE A 11 4.40 -6.02 11.43
C ILE A 11 3.68 -5.10 12.41
N ILE A 12 4.05 -3.81 12.40
CA ILE A 12 3.38 -2.77 13.18
C ILE A 12 2.51 -1.91 12.26
N GLY A 13 1.25 -1.73 12.63
CA GLY A 13 0.29 -0.93 11.87
C GLY A 13 0.40 0.57 12.17
N ALA A 14 -0.01 1.40 11.21
CA ALA A 14 -0.05 2.86 11.39
C ALA A 14 -1.13 3.29 12.41
N ASP A 15 -2.19 2.51 12.55
CA ASP A 15 -3.22 2.64 13.58
C ASP A 15 -2.64 2.50 14.99
N PHE A 16 -1.73 1.54 15.20
CA PHE A 16 -1.02 1.38 16.47
C PHE A 16 -0.14 2.60 16.76
N LEU A 17 0.65 3.04 15.78
CA LEU A 17 1.50 4.22 15.93
C LEU A 17 0.68 5.46 16.27
N CYS A 18 -0.46 5.65 15.60
CA CYS A 18 -1.38 6.76 15.85
C CYS A 18 -2.01 6.69 17.24
N HIS A 19 -2.46 5.51 17.66
CA HIS A 19 -3.10 5.31 18.97
C HIS A 19 -2.17 5.67 20.14
N PHE A 20 -0.89 5.31 20.04
CA PHE A 20 0.11 5.60 21.08
C PHE A 20 0.92 6.88 20.83
N GLY A 21 0.64 7.62 19.76
CA GLY A 21 1.37 8.86 19.42
C GLY A 21 2.85 8.65 19.06
N LEU A 22 3.23 7.45 18.61
CA LEU A 22 4.60 7.11 18.27
C LEU A 22 4.97 7.62 16.87
N LEU A 23 6.17 8.19 16.73
CA LEU A 23 6.65 8.80 15.50
C LEU A 23 7.82 8.02 14.89
N PRO A 24 7.67 7.43 13.68
CA PRO A 24 8.79 6.82 12.97
C PRO A 24 9.70 7.90 12.37
N ASP A 25 10.96 7.94 12.80
CA ASP A 25 12.02 8.76 12.22
C ASP A 25 12.91 7.89 11.32
N LEU A 26 12.63 7.94 10.02
CA LEU A 26 13.34 7.16 9.00
C LEU A 26 14.78 7.65 8.80
N HIS A 27 15.03 8.94 8.97
CA HIS A 27 16.36 9.52 8.80
C HIS A 27 17.27 9.13 9.98
N GLY A 28 16.75 9.26 11.21
CA GLY A 28 17.43 8.85 12.43
C GLY A 28 17.39 7.34 12.70
N LYS A 29 16.71 6.56 11.87
CA LYS A 29 16.45 5.12 12.05
C LYS A 29 15.99 4.82 13.47
N LYS A 30 14.94 5.49 13.95
CA LYS A 30 14.43 5.35 15.32
C LYS A 30 12.91 5.52 15.38
N LEU A 31 12.30 4.93 16.39
CA LEU A 31 10.91 5.15 16.76
C LEU A 31 10.89 6.05 18.00
N LEU A 32 10.21 7.18 17.90
CA LEU A 32 10.17 8.23 18.93
C LEU A 32 8.84 8.22 19.66
N ASP A 33 8.88 8.41 20.96
CA ASP A 33 7.73 8.86 21.76
C ASP A 33 7.90 10.36 22.07
N PRO A 34 7.12 11.24 21.43
CA PRO A 34 7.25 12.68 21.61
C PRO A 34 6.79 13.15 23.00
N LEU A 35 5.98 12.37 23.73
CA LEU A 35 5.49 12.75 25.05
C LEU A 35 6.57 12.54 26.12
N THR A 36 7.29 11.42 26.05
CA THR A 36 8.31 11.04 27.04
C THR A 36 9.74 11.32 26.59
N SER A 37 9.93 11.72 25.32
CA SER A 37 11.25 11.83 24.66
C SER A 37 12.04 10.51 24.60
N LEU A 38 11.41 9.39 24.93
CA LEU A 38 12.02 8.07 24.79
C LEU A 38 12.10 7.70 23.30
N HIS A 39 13.11 6.90 22.98
CA HIS A 39 13.26 6.38 21.63
C HIS A 39 13.82 4.98 21.62
N SER A 40 13.42 4.22 20.61
CA SER A 40 14.00 2.91 20.30
C SER A 40 14.73 3.00 18.96
N LYS A 41 15.96 2.47 18.91
CA LYS A 41 16.75 2.44 17.68
C LYS A 41 16.21 1.37 16.75
N CYS A 42 15.96 1.73 15.50
CA CYS A 42 15.61 0.79 14.45
C CYS A 42 16.88 0.23 13.83
N THR A 43 17.02 -1.08 13.82
CA THR A 43 18.07 -1.78 13.07
C THR A 43 17.49 -2.27 11.76
N GLU A 44 18.23 -2.05 10.68
CA GLU A 44 17.89 -2.67 9.41
C GLU A 44 18.19 -4.17 9.52
N TYR A 45 17.19 -4.98 9.19
CA TYR A 45 17.42 -6.40 9.00
C TYR A 45 18.05 -6.59 7.62
N PRO A 46 19.30 -7.11 7.51
CA PRO A 46 19.94 -7.33 6.22
C PRO A 46 19.24 -8.47 5.50
N CYS A 47 18.17 -8.16 4.77
CA CYS A 47 17.54 -9.09 3.87
C CYS A 47 18.15 -8.88 2.47
N PRO A 48 18.92 -9.84 1.92
CA PRO A 48 19.59 -9.70 0.62
C PRO A 48 18.60 -9.64 -0.55
N THR A 49 17.31 -9.85 -0.29
CA THR A 49 16.24 -9.73 -1.27
C THR A 49 15.13 -8.94 -0.59
N TYR A 50 14.69 -7.84 -1.21
CA TYR A 50 13.42 -7.20 -0.88
C TYR A 50 12.36 -8.30 -0.91
N SER A 51 12.02 -8.88 0.24
CA SER A 51 10.97 -9.88 0.29
C SER A 51 9.70 -9.04 0.17
N PRO A 52 8.93 -9.16 -0.92
CA PRO A 52 7.63 -8.51 -0.95
C PRO A 52 6.87 -8.99 0.29
N ILE A 53 6.14 -8.07 0.93
CA ILE A 53 5.24 -8.40 2.04
C ILE A 53 4.16 -9.30 1.44
N THR A 54 4.47 -10.58 1.36
CA THR A 54 3.61 -11.63 0.80
C THR A 54 3.25 -12.50 1.98
N CYS A 55 1.96 -12.75 2.14
CA CYS A 55 1.45 -13.63 3.19
C CYS A 55 1.77 -15.11 2.91
N ILE A 56 2.45 -15.42 1.81
CA ILE A 56 2.69 -16.79 1.36
C ILE A 56 4.04 -17.25 1.90
N GLN A 57 3.99 -17.98 3.00
CA GLN A 57 5.17 -18.64 3.56
C GLN A 57 5.56 -19.84 2.69
N SER A 58 6.83 -19.92 2.31
CA SER A 58 7.36 -20.93 1.39
C SER A 58 7.34 -22.36 1.94
N SER A 59 7.34 -22.52 3.26
CA SER A 59 7.43 -23.82 3.94
C SER A 59 6.08 -24.43 4.28
N GLU A 60 5.02 -23.61 4.44
CA GLU A 60 3.77 -24.07 5.08
C GLU A 60 2.62 -24.33 4.10
N SER A 61 2.71 -23.83 2.87
CA SER A 61 1.60 -23.92 1.91
C SER A 61 1.83 -25.00 0.86
N PRO A 62 0.91 -25.98 0.70
CA PRO A 62 0.98 -26.94 -0.40
C PRO A 62 0.86 -26.25 -1.78
N PHE A 63 0.35 -25.02 -1.81
CA PHE A 63 0.20 -24.20 -3.01
C PHE A 63 1.41 -23.32 -3.31
N TYR A 64 2.46 -23.34 -2.48
CA TYR A 64 3.62 -22.47 -2.70
C TYR A 64 4.27 -22.71 -4.07
N SER A 65 4.37 -23.97 -4.49
CA SER A 65 5.00 -24.35 -5.77
C SER A 65 4.26 -23.79 -6.99
N ILE A 66 2.93 -23.70 -6.94
CA ILE A 66 2.11 -23.14 -8.02
C ILE A 66 2.08 -21.61 -7.97
N LEU A 67 1.98 -21.02 -6.78
CA LEU A 67 1.99 -19.57 -6.58
C LEU A 67 3.35 -18.96 -6.98
N LYS A 68 4.46 -19.66 -6.72
CA LYS A 68 5.80 -19.25 -7.16
C LYS A 68 5.92 -19.16 -8.69
N LYS A 69 5.16 -19.96 -9.44
CA LYS A 69 5.11 -19.90 -10.91
C LYS A 69 4.27 -18.74 -11.43
N LEU A 70 3.44 -18.12 -10.57
CA LEU A 70 2.50 -17.06 -10.91
C LEU A 70 2.76 -15.80 -10.06
N PRO A 71 3.92 -15.14 -10.22
CA PRO A 71 4.29 -13.96 -9.43
C PRO A 71 3.30 -12.79 -9.60
N ASP A 72 2.61 -12.73 -10.74
CA ASP A 72 1.59 -11.73 -11.02
C ASP A 72 0.37 -11.79 -10.10
N LEU A 73 0.04 -12.98 -9.57
CA LEU A 73 -1.09 -13.14 -8.64
C LEU A 73 -0.72 -12.80 -7.20
N THR A 74 0.58 -12.78 -6.89
CA THR A 74 1.09 -12.67 -5.51
C THR A 74 1.77 -11.34 -5.24
N ASN A 75 2.10 -10.58 -6.30
CA ASN A 75 2.67 -9.25 -6.19
C ASN A 75 1.55 -8.20 -6.26
N PRO A 76 1.29 -7.44 -5.18
CA PRO A 76 0.24 -6.41 -5.17
C PRO A 76 0.60 -5.18 -6.02
N VAL A 77 1.83 -5.09 -6.55
CA VAL A 77 2.21 -4.03 -7.48
C VAL A 77 1.50 -4.27 -8.80
N CYS A 78 0.40 -3.52 -9.01
CA CYS A 78 -0.30 -3.43 -10.28
C CYS A 78 0.67 -2.80 -11.30
N ARG A 79 1.41 -3.65 -12.02
CA ARG A 79 2.14 -3.20 -13.21
C ARG A 79 1.08 -2.98 -14.27
N ASP A 80 1.03 -1.79 -14.85
CA ASP A 80 0.22 -1.48 -16.03
C ASP A 80 0.71 -2.38 -17.18
N LYS A 81 0.20 -3.62 -17.22
CA LYS A 81 0.47 -4.50 -18.32
C LYS A 81 -0.38 -4.00 -19.49
N PRO A 82 0.20 -3.86 -20.69
CA PRO A 82 -0.60 -3.58 -21.86
C PRO A 82 -1.67 -4.67 -22.00
N VAL A 83 -2.89 -4.24 -22.24
CA VAL A 83 -4.05 -5.11 -22.41
C VAL A 83 -3.78 -6.02 -23.62
N ASN A 84 -3.74 -7.34 -23.40
CA ASN A 84 -3.40 -8.33 -24.44
C ASN A 84 -4.57 -8.66 -25.39
N HIS A 85 -5.61 -7.85 -25.42
CA HIS A 85 -6.75 -8.01 -26.32
C HIS A 85 -7.01 -6.73 -27.11
N SER A 86 -7.45 -6.87 -28.35
CA SER A 86 -7.80 -5.73 -29.21
C SER A 86 -9.11 -5.05 -28.85
N VAL A 87 -9.88 -5.60 -27.91
CA VAL A 87 -11.14 -5.03 -27.47
C VAL A 87 -10.87 -3.77 -26.66
N THR A 88 -11.37 -2.63 -27.15
CA THR A 88 -11.33 -1.34 -26.46
C THR A 88 -12.75 -0.92 -26.09
N HIS A 89 -12.90 -0.33 -24.90
CA HIS A 89 -14.17 0.28 -24.51
C HIS A 89 -14.25 1.68 -25.11
N SER A 90 -15.24 1.94 -25.97
CA SER A 90 -15.56 3.29 -26.43
C SER A 90 -16.85 3.77 -25.76
N ILE A 91 -16.82 5.01 -25.26
CA ILE A 91 -18.02 5.70 -24.80
C ILE A 91 -18.43 6.65 -25.93
N THR A 92 -19.47 6.28 -26.66
CA THR A 92 -20.03 7.16 -27.69
C THR A 92 -20.84 8.26 -27.01
N THR A 93 -20.34 9.48 -27.03
CA THR A 93 -21.07 10.67 -26.55
C THR A 93 -21.67 11.42 -27.73
N ASN A 94 -22.90 11.90 -27.58
CA ASN A 94 -23.56 12.75 -28.56
C ASN A 94 -23.73 14.15 -27.97
N GLY A 95 -23.39 15.19 -28.73
CA GLY A 95 -23.48 16.59 -28.29
C GLY A 95 -22.18 17.14 -27.69
N ASN A 96 -22.24 18.39 -27.22
CA ASN A 96 -21.07 19.13 -26.74
C ASN A 96 -20.66 18.69 -25.32
N PRO A 97 -19.35 18.69 -24.99
CA PRO A 97 -18.87 18.43 -23.65
C PRO A 97 -19.51 19.36 -22.61
N VAL A 98 -20.06 18.79 -21.54
CA VAL A 98 -20.64 19.55 -20.44
C VAL A 98 -19.64 19.66 -19.30
N LYS A 99 -19.35 20.88 -18.86
CA LYS A 99 -18.55 21.14 -17.66
C LYS A 99 -19.45 21.26 -16.44
N ALA A 100 -19.05 20.62 -15.34
CA ALA A 100 -19.67 20.80 -14.02
C ALA A 100 -18.64 21.41 -13.06
N ARG A 101 -19.09 22.30 -12.16
CA ARG A 101 -18.23 22.83 -11.10
C ARG A 101 -17.97 21.73 -10.07
N VAL A 102 -16.70 21.57 -9.67
CA VAL A 102 -16.35 20.68 -8.56
C VAL A 102 -17.13 21.10 -7.32
N ARG A 103 -17.77 20.13 -6.67
CA ARG A 103 -18.47 20.35 -5.40
C ARG A 103 -17.47 20.21 -4.27
N ASP A 104 -17.48 21.17 -3.35
CA ASP A 104 -16.62 21.12 -2.16
C ASP A 104 -17.01 19.91 -1.31
N LEU A 105 -16.00 19.21 -0.79
CA LEU A 105 -16.17 18.04 0.05
C LEU A 105 -16.05 18.47 1.51
N SER A 106 -16.92 17.94 2.37
CA SER A 106 -16.83 18.18 3.82
C SER A 106 -15.47 17.70 4.36
N PRO A 107 -14.96 18.28 5.47
CA PRO A 107 -13.64 17.94 6.03
C PRO A 107 -13.43 16.44 6.23
N THR A 108 -14.46 15.72 6.67
CA THR A 108 -14.47 14.26 6.89
C THR A 108 -14.33 13.45 5.59
N ARG A 109 -14.69 14.03 4.44
CA ARG A 109 -14.60 13.40 3.10
C ARG A 109 -13.39 13.84 2.29
N ARG A 110 -12.63 14.82 2.78
CA ARG A 110 -11.37 15.28 2.18
C ARG A 110 -10.16 14.41 2.57
N HIS A 111 -10.37 13.29 3.27
CA HIS A 111 -9.27 12.40 3.62
C HIS A 111 -8.56 11.88 2.34
N PRO A 112 -7.23 12.01 2.26
CA PRO A 112 -6.46 11.77 1.04
C PRO A 112 -6.04 10.31 0.73
N PRO A 113 -6.28 9.25 1.54
CA PRO A 113 -5.59 7.98 1.30
C PRO A 113 -5.99 7.31 -0.02
N PHE A 114 -7.13 7.65 -0.61
CA PHE A 114 -7.58 7.10 -1.88
C PHE A 114 -7.18 7.91 -3.12
N PHE A 115 -6.90 9.21 -2.97
CA PHE A 115 -6.59 10.08 -4.12
C PHE A 115 -5.19 9.80 -4.69
N HIS A 116 -4.20 9.56 -3.82
CA HIS A 116 -2.84 9.25 -4.27
C HIS A 116 -2.74 7.90 -4.99
N GLN A 117 -3.54 6.90 -4.59
CA GLN A 117 -3.56 5.59 -5.24
C GLN A 117 -4.17 5.64 -6.65
N LEU A 118 -5.22 6.43 -6.85
CA LEU A 118 -5.89 6.59 -8.15
C LEU A 118 -5.02 7.30 -9.18
N VAL A 119 -4.23 8.30 -8.77
CA VAL A 119 -3.31 9.01 -9.68
C VAL A 119 -2.13 8.12 -10.09
N ALA A 120 -1.64 7.27 -9.19
CA ALA A 120 -0.51 6.37 -9.47
C ALA A 120 -0.85 5.20 -10.42
N CYS A 121 -2.13 4.85 -10.57
CA CYS A 121 -2.60 3.77 -11.44
C CYS A 121 -3.40 4.29 -12.66
N SER A 122 -3.23 5.57 -13.02
CA SER A 122 -3.94 6.15 -14.16
C SER A 122 -3.29 5.70 -15.47
N PRO A 123 -4.00 5.00 -16.38
CA PRO A 123 -3.47 4.62 -17.69
C PRO A 123 -3.35 5.83 -18.64
N PHE A 124 -3.87 6.99 -18.23
CA PHE A 124 -3.65 8.26 -18.90
C PHE A 124 -2.60 9.04 -18.10
N GLY A 125 -1.42 9.18 -18.70
CA GLY A 125 -0.33 10.02 -18.20
C GLY A 125 -0.71 11.51 -18.16
N PRO A 126 0.22 12.38 -17.73
CA PRO A 126 -0.01 13.82 -17.66
C PRO A 126 -0.36 14.45 -19.01
#